data_AF-A0A2D3W8D8-F1
#
_entry.id   AF-A0A2D3W8D8-F1
#
_cell.length_a   1.000
_cell.length_b   1.000
_cell.length_c   1.000
_cell.angle_alpha   90.00
_cell.angle_beta   90.00
_cell.angle_gamma   90.00
#
_symmetry.space_group_name_H-M   'P 1'
#
loop_
_entity.id
_entity.type
_entity.pdbx_description
1 polymer ?
#
loop_
_entity_poly.entity_id
_entity_poly.type
_entity_poly.pdbx_seq_one_letter_code
_entity_poly.pdbx_strand_id
1 'polypeptide(L)'
;MHNLRTDSLPNTLDFKQRVIRSVQAGGDILVFTNYFADNASMPFTVQKILLDAVRSGEISQASIEQSYARILTFKKNLSKRGSYAY
;
A
#
# COMPACT_ATOMS: atom_id res chain seq x y z
N MET A 1 -10.51 -8.38 -5.74
CA MET A 1 -9.55 -7.32 -6.10
C MET A 1 -10.30 -5.99 -6.04
N HIS A 2 -10.19 -5.24 -4.94
CA HIS A 2 -10.83 -3.93 -4.84
C HIS A 2 -9.88 -2.89 -5.47
N ASN A 3 -10.20 -2.45 -6.69
CA ASN A 3 -9.51 -1.31 -7.30
C ASN A 3 -9.89 -0.06 -6.50
N LEU A 4 -8.91 0.72 -6.04
CA LEU A 4 -9.08 1.88 -5.13
C LEU A 4 -9.87 3.06 -5.73
N ARG A 5 -10.52 2.86 -6.88
CA ARG A 5 -11.39 3.78 -7.63
C ARG A 5 -12.37 2.97 -8.50
N THR A 6 -13.28 2.22 -7.89
CA THR A 6 -14.63 2.16 -8.48
C THR A 6 -15.22 3.57 -8.39
N ASP A 7 -15.88 4.04 -9.44
CA ASP A 7 -16.34 5.43 -9.66
C ASP A 7 -17.39 5.97 -8.66
N SER A 8 -17.42 5.44 -7.44
CA SER A 8 -18.34 5.81 -6.36
C SER A 8 -17.70 6.61 -5.22
N LEU A 9 -16.42 6.99 -5.32
CA LEU A 9 -15.76 7.84 -4.32
C LEU A 9 -15.56 9.26 -4.86
N PRO A 10 -16.10 10.30 -4.18
CA PRO A 10 -16.07 11.68 -4.67
C PRO A 10 -14.64 12.15 -4.97
N ASN A 11 -14.50 12.91 -6.06
CA ASN A 11 -13.27 13.47 -6.64
C ASN A 11 -12.42 14.36 -5.69
N THR A 12 -12.76 14.43 -4.40
CA THR A 12 -12.18 15.36 -3.42
C THR A 12 -11.48 14.71 -2.25
N LEU A 13 -11.35 13.37 -2.21
CA LEU A 13 -10.45 12.76 -1.24
C LEU A 13 -9.01 12.93 -1.73
N ASP A 14 -8.30 13.88 -1.13
CA ASP A 14 -6.89 14.17 -1.37
C ASP A 14 -6.08 12.87 -1.46
N PHE A 15 -5.17 12.79 -2.43
CA PHE A 15 -4.38 11.59 -2.71
C PHE A 15 -3.65 11.09 -1.45
N LYS A 16 -3.12 12.03 -0.64
CA LYS A 16 -2.53 11.73 0.67
C LYS A 16 -3.51 10.98 1.58
N GLN A 17 -4.74 11.49 1.71
CA GLN A 17 -5.75 10.91 2.58
C GLN A 17 -6.17 9.52 2.11
N ARG A 18 -6.23 9.29 0.78
CA ARG A 18 -6.51 7.96 0.20
C ARG A 18 -5.42 6.95 0.56
N VAL A 19 -4.15 7.35 0.45
CA VAL A 19 -3.02 6.49 0.85
C VAL A 19 -3.11 6.13 2.33
N ILE A 20 -3.28 7.13 3.21
CA ILE A 20 -3.34 6.93 4.66
C ILE A 20 -4.52 6.04 5.05
N ARG A 21 -5.72 6.31 4.53
CA ARG A 21 -6.91 5.51 4.84
C ARG A 21 -6.79 4.08 4.35
N SER A 22 -6.12 3.84 3.23
CA SER A 22 -5.91 2.49 2.72
C SER A 22 -5.07 1.66 3.69
N VAL A 23 -4.02 2.25 4.28
CA VAL A 23 -3.19 1.58 5.29
C VAL A 23 -3.94 1.43 6.62
N GLN A 24 -4.65 2.46 7.07
CA GLN A 24 -5.46 2.40 8.29
C GLN A 24 -6.59 1.36 8.20
N ALA A 25 -7.13 1.11 7.00
CA ALA A 25 -8.10 0.06 6.74
C ALA A 25 -7.47 -1.37 6.76
N GLY A 26 -6.17 -1.49 7.03
CA GLY A 26 -5.45 -2.76 7.06
C GLY A 26 -4.93 -3.22 5.69
N GLY A 27 -4.87 -2.32 4.70
CA GLY A 27 -4.30 -2.62 3.40
C GLY A 27 -2.79 -2.87 3.47
N ASP A 28 -2.37 -4.07 3.07
CA ASP A 28 -0.96 -4.48 3.10
C ASP A 28 -0.17 -4.01 1.88
N ILE A 29 -0.82 -3.92 0.72
CA ILE A 29 -0.19 -3.59 -0.56
C ILE A 29 -1.01 -2.50 -1.23
N LEU A 30 -0.36 -1.39 -1.57
CA LEU A 30 -0.95 -0.32 -2.38
C LEU A 30 -0.55 -0.54 -3.84
N VAL A 31 -1.55 -0.71 -4.70
CA VAL A 31 -1.35 -0.89 -6.15
C VAL A 31 -1.75 0.40 -6.86
N PHE A 32 -0.81 0.96 -7.62
CA PHE A 32 -1.03 2.15 -8.45
C PHE A 32 -0.83 1.75 -9.90
N THR A 33 -1.74 2.15 -10.78
CA THR A 33 -1.59 1.97 -12.23
C THR A 33 -0.76 3.13 -12.80
N ASN A 34 0.17 2.81 -13.71
CA ASN A 34 1.02 3.80 -14.38
C ASN A 34 0.25 4.77 -15.30
N TYR A 35 -1.06 4.60 -15.45
CA TYR A 35 -1.89 5.39 -16.38
C TYR A 35 -1.97 6.90 -16.02
N PHE A 36 -1.45 7.31 -14.86
CA PHE A 36 -1.40 8.70 -14.42
C PHE A 36 0.01 9.17 -14.01
N ALA A 37 1.03 8.38 -14.31
CA ALA A 37 2.41 8.65 -13.95
C ALA A 37 3.22 9.05 -15.19
N ASP A 38 2.91 10.23 -15.75
CA ASP A 38 3.94 10.98 -16.51
C ASP A 38 5.11 11.38 -15.61
N ASN A 39 4.97 11.20 -14.29
CA ASN A 39 5.91 11.61 -13.28
C ASN A 39 6.50 10.37 -12.57
N ALA A 40 7.78 10.10 -12.78
CA ALA A 40 8.58 9.09 -12.06
C ALA A 40 8.60 9.27 -10.52
N SER A 41 7.94 10.30 -9.98
CA SER A 41 7.91 10.68 -8.58
C SER A 41 6.84 9.97 -7.74
N MET A 42 5.86 9.28 -8.34
CA MET A 42 4.72 8.72 -7.60
C MET A 42 5.11 7.76 -6.45
N PRO A 43 6.03 6.80 -6.64
CA PRO A 43 6.50 5.96 -5.52
C PRO A 43 7.13 6.77 -4.39
N PHE A 44 7.92 7.79 -4.73
CA PHE A 44 8.57 8.67 -3.75
C PHE A 44 7.56 9.52 -2.98
N THR A 45 6.53 10.02 -3.66
CA THR A 45 5.43 10.76 -3.03
C THR A 45 4.68 9.90 -2.02
N VAL A 46 4.32 8.66 -2.40
CA VAL A 46 3.66 7.71 -1.51
C VAL A 46 4.56 7.36 -0.32
N GLN A 47 5.84 7.10 -0.56
CA GLN A 47 6.81 6.84 0.50
C GLN A 47 6.88 7.99 1.50
N LYS A 48 6.96 9.24 1.01
CA LYS A 48 6.98 10.44 1.86
C LYS A 48 5.71 10.55 2.70
N ILE A 49 4.54 10.39 2.09
CA ILE A 49 3.25 10.40 2.79
C ILE A 49 3.23 9.38 3.94
N LEU A 50 3.67 8.15 3.69
CA LEU A 50 3.69 7.09 4.70
C LEU A 50 4.69 7.39 5.83
N LEU A 51 5.90 7.85 5.49
CA LEU A 51 6.91 8.20 6.49
C LEU A 51 6.46 9.39 7.36
N ASP A 52 5.80 10.37 6.78
CA ASP A 52 5.28 11.52 7.51
C ASP A 52 4.10 11.10 8.41
N ALA A 53 3.20 10.25 7.92
CA ALA A 53 2.07 9.72 8.68
C ALA A 53 2.49 8.81 9.85
N VAL A 54 3.59 8.07 9.72
CA VAL A 54 4.17 7.31 10.84
C VAL A 54 4.79 8.26 11.86
N ARG A 55 5.53 9.27 11.39
CA ARG A 55 6.16 10.29 12.27
C ARG A 55 5.12 11.12 13.03
N SER A 56 3.98 11.42 12.43
CA SER A 56 2.87 12.15 13.07
C SER A 56 2.01 11.27 13.99
N GLY A 57 2.15 9.95 13.92
CA GLY A 57 1.32 8.99 14.67
C GLY A 57 -0.04 8.70 14.02
N GLU A 58 -0.33 9.24 12.83
CA GLU A 58 -1.54 8.90 12.06
C GLU A 58 -1.58 7.42 11.63
N ILE A 59 -0.41 6.83 11.44
CA ILE A 59 -0.23 5.38 11.23
C ILE A 59 0.73 4.88 12.30
N SER A 60 0.32 3.84 13.05
CA SER A 60 1.22 3.24 14.02
C SER A 60 2.35 2.46 13.32
N GLN A 61 3.56 2.54 13.85
CA GLN A 61 4.69 1.73 13.36
C GLN A 61 4.36 0.23 13.44
N ALA A 62 3.69 -0.20 14.51
CA ALA A 62 3.26 -1.59 14.70
C ALA A 62 2.36 -2.07 13.55
N SER A 63 1.46 -1.22 13.02
CA SER A 63 0.63 -1.57 11.87
C SER A 63 1.46 -1.86 10.62
N ILE A 64 2.51 -1.07 10.37
CA ILE A 64 3.43 -1.28 9.25
C ILE A 64 4.22 -2.58 9.42
N GLU A 65 4.72 -2.85 10.63
CA GLU A 65 5.46 -4.08 10.94
C GLU A 65 4.60 -5.33 10.75
N GLN A 66 3.33 -5.27 11.15
CA GLN A 66 2.38 -6.36 10.93
C GLN A 66 2.11 -6.61 9.44
N SER A 67 1.88 -5.55 8.65
CA SER A 67 1.74 -5.67 7.19
C SER A 67 2.98 -6.29 6.55
N TYR A 68 4.16 -5.84 6.95
CA TYR A 68 5.43 -6.39 6.49
C TYR A 68 5.58 -7.89 6.81
N ALA A 69 5.25 -8.29 8.04
CA ALA A 69 5.28 -9.70 8.46
C ALA A 69 4.32 -10.58 7.65
N ARG A 70 3.12 -10.08 7.33
CA ARG A 70 2.15 -10.78 6.45
C ARG A 70 2.70 -10.95 5.05
N ILE A 71 3.29 -9.90 4.47
CA ILE A 71 3.91 -9.96 3.13
C ILE A 71 5.07 -10.95 3.10
N LEU A 72 5.94 -10.95 4.12
CA LEU A 72 7.04 -11.91 4.21
C LEU A 72 6.55 -13.35 4.30
N THR A 73 5.52 -13.60 5.12
CA THR A 73 4.89 -14.93 5.24
C THR A 73 4.31 -15.38 3.91
N PHE A 74 3.61 -14.48 3.21
CA PHE A 74 3.08 -14.75 1.88
C PHE A 74 4.19 -15.12 0.88
N LYS A 75 5.27 -14.33 0.81
CA LYS A 75 6.41 -14.61 -0.07
C LYS A 75 7.07 -15.96 0.23
N LYS A 76 7.29 -16.29 1.52
CA LYS A 76 7.85 -17.59 1.94
C LYS A 76 6.98 -18.76 1.46
N ASN A 77 5.66 -18.64 1.58
CA ASN A 77 4.73 -19.66 1.13
C ASN A 77 4.72 -19.81 -0.40
N LEU A 78 4.88 -18.71 -1.13
CA LEU A 78 4.98 -18.74 -2.59
C LEU A 78 6.25 -19.47 -3.05
N SER A 79 7.41 -19.17 -2.47
CA SER A 79 8.67 -19.85 -2.79
C SER A 79 8.61 -21.35 -2.52
N LYS A 80 8.00 -21.77 -1.39
CA LYS A 80 7.80 -23.19 -1.08
C LYS A 80 6.90 -23.91 -2.09
N ARG A 81 5.90 -23.24 -2.65
CA ARG A 81 5.02 -23.84 -3.67
C ARG A 81 5.73 -23.96 -5.03
N GLY A 82 6.63 -23.02 -5.35
CA GLY A 82 7.45 -23.09 -6.55
C GLY A 82 8.52 -24.21 -6.52
N SER A 83 8.94 -24.66 -5.34
CA SER A 83 9.91 -25.76 -5.20
C SER A 83 9.33 -27.17 -5.35
N TYR A 84 8.01 -27.33 -5.42
CA TYR A 84 7.34 -28.62 -5.73
C TYR A 84 6.97 -28.75 -7.21
N ALA A 85 7.46 -27.86 -8.08
CA ALA A 85 7.17 -27.84 -9.50
C ALA A 85 8.24 -28.52 -10.38
N TYR A 86 9.18 -29.26 -9.78
CA TYR A 86 10.19 -30.06 -10.47
C TYR A 86 10.41 -31.39 -9.74
#